data_AF-A0A1F6QIH3-F1
#
_entry.id   AF-A0A1F6QIH3-F1
#
_cell.length_a   1.000
_cell.length_b   1.000
_cell.length_c   1.000
_cell.angle_alpha   90.00
_cell.angle_beta   90.00
_cell.angle_gamma   90.00
#
_symmetry.space_group_name_H-M   'P 1'
#
loop_
_entity.id
_entity.type
_entity.pdbx_description
1 polymer ?
#
loop_
_entity_poly.entity_id
_entity_poly.type
_entity_poly.pdbx_seq_one_letter_code
_entity_poly.pdbx_strand_id
1 'polypeptide(L)'
;MLLGDNTIKGEGWTYVRYETLEKLGIDPDKIVSAKYNFYNLYDLGNEAVISAYAVTCDWCSINTMWFNRPTFDEKPVTSTIIKESGVYQLDITPLLKKMLENIGNKSAIYSINNSFLIKCDTANTNMIFPSGDNGLLSPYLEIVIK
;
A
#
# COMPACT_ATOMS: atom_id res chain seq x y z
N MET A 1 -3.32 -5.96 6.75
CA MET A 1 -3.57 -6.58 8.08
C MET A 1 -3.92 -5.46 9.04
N LEU A 2 -5.08 -5.54 9.69
CA LEU A 2 -5.62 -4.51 10.61
C LEU A 2 -4.85 -4.54 11.95
N LEU A 3 -4.58 -3.38 12.53
CA LEU A 3 -4.05 -3.23 13.89
C LEU A 3 -4.95 -2.26 14.67
N GLY A 4 -5.50 -2.67 15.81
CA GLY A 4 -6.35 -1.83 16.65
C GLY A 4 -6.05 -2.01 18.14
N ASP A 5 -6.22 -0.94 18.92
CA ASP A 5 -6.00 -0.88 20.39
C ASP A 5 -7.15 -0.16 21.16
N ASN A 6 -8.33 0.08 20.55
CA ASN A 6 -9.54 0.53 21.28
C ASN A 6 -10.86 0.23 20.51
N THR A 7 -11.96 0.04 21.25
CA THR A 7 -13.21 -0.68 20.94
C THR A 7 -14.34 0.11 20.27
N ILE A 8 -14.18 1.40 19.92
CA ILE A 8 -15.34 2.23 19.48
C ILE A 8 -15.59 2.27 17.97
N LYS A 9 -14.59 2.09 17.08
CA LYS A 9 -14.72 1.74 15.64
C LYS A 9 -13.36 1.82 14.94
N GLY A 10 -12.81 0.66 14.56
CA GLY A 10 -11.43 0.48 14.10
C GLY A 10 -11.01 1.34 12.92
N GLU A 11 -9.88 2.02 13.09
CA GLU A 11 -9.08 2.55 11.99
C GLU A 11 -8.19 1.43 11.44
N GLY A 12 -8.19 1.26 10.12
CA GLY A 12 -7.44 0.21 9.44
C GLY A 12 -6.33 0.79 8.57
N TRP A 13 -5.08 0.53 8.94
CA TRP A 13 -3.91 0.84 8.12
C TRP A 13 -3.37 -0.43 7.50
N THR A 14 -3.13 -0.42 6.20
CA THR A 14 -2.65 -1.61 5.47
C THR A 14 -1.25 -1.37 4.97
N TYR A 15 -0.27 -1.97 5.66
CA TYR A 15 1.09 -2.07 5.17
C TYR A 15 1.17 -3.19 4.14
N VAL A 16 1.75 -2.88 2.99
CA VAL A 16 1.93 -3.80 1.86
C VAL A 16 3.43 -4.02 1.70
N ARG A 17 3.87 -5.28 1.54
CA ARG A 17 5.27 -5.66 1.30
C ARG A 17 5.34 -6.68 0.18
N TYR A 18 6.35 -6.55 -0.68
CA TYR A 18 6.60 -7.51 -1.76
C TYR A 18 7.99 -8.15 -1.65
N GLU A 19 8.12 -9.16 -0.79
CA GLU A 19 9.41 -9.80 -0.49
C GLU A 19 10.07 -10.49 -1.69
N THR A 20 9.31 -10.82 -2.73
CA THR A 20 9.81 -11.54 -3.89
C THR A 20 10.27 -10.63 -5.04
N LEU A 21 9.94 -9.33 -5.03
CA LEU A 21 10.26 -8.43 -6.16
C LEU A 21 11.76 -8.28 -6.38
N GLU A 22 12.57 -8.27 -5.31
CA GLU A 22 14.03 -8.21 -5.42
C GLU A 22 14.60 -9.38 -6.23
N LYS A 23 13.95 -10.54 -6.18
CA LYS A 23 14.39 -11.76 -6.86
C LYS A 23 14.03 -11.80 -8.35
N LEU A 24 13.15 -10.91 -8.81
CA LEU A 24 12.69 -10.90 -10.20
C LEU A 24 13.67 -10.20 -11.15
N GLY A 25 14.65 -9.45 -10.63
CA GLY A 25 15.65 -8.77 -11.47
C GLY A 25 15.05 -7.77 -12.45
N ILE A 26 13.95 -7.12 -12.08
CA ILE A 26 13.26 -6.14 -12.93
C ILE A 26 14.11 -4.87 -13.04
N ASP A 27 14.47 -4.51 -14.26
CA ASP A 27 15.14 -3.26 -14.59
C ASP A 27 14.19 -2.06 -14.37
N PRO A 28 14.50 -1.13 -13.45
CA PRO A 28 13.63 0.02 -13.15
C PRO A 28 13.31 0.87 -14.39
N ASP A 29 14.24 0.98 -15.32
CA ASP A 29 14.08 1.82 -16.52
C ASP A 29 13.08 1.23 -17.52
N LYS A 30 12.85 -0.10 -17.46
CA LYS A 30 11.88 -0.78 -18.32
C LYS A 30 10.45 -0.75 -17.79
N ILE A 31 10.25 -0.31 -16.55
CA ILE A 31 8.90 -0.20 -15.98
C ILE A 31 8.17 0.96 -16.65
N VAL A 32 7.06 0.64 -17.30
CA VAL A 32 6.13 1.61 -17.89
C VAL A 32 5.15 2.10 -16.84
N SER A 33 4.58 1.18 -16.06
CA SER A 33 3.67 1.50 -14.95
C SER A 33 3.70 0.43 -13.86
N ALA A 34 3.45 0.85 -12.63
CA ALA A 34 3.22 -0.03 -11.50
C ALA A 34 2.01 0.45 -10.69
N LYS A 35 0.96 -0.39 -10.64
CA LYS A 35 -0.31 -0.03 -10.01
C LYS A 35 -0.69 -1.06 -8.96
N TYR A 36 -1.01 -0.58 -7.76
CA TYR A 36 -1.62 -1.42 -6.76
C TYR A 36 -3.14 -1.41 -6.92
N ASN A 37 -3.68 -2.58 -7.23
CA ASN A 37 -5.11 -2.80 -7.43
C ASN A 37 -5.72 -3.33 -6.13
N PHE A 38 -6.82 -2.74 -5.69
CA PHE A 38 -7.59 -3.17 -4.53
C PHE A 38 -9.08 -2.98 -4.79
N TYR A 39 -9.92 -3.65 -4.00
CA TYR A 39 -11.35 -3.70 -4.24
C TYR A 39 -12.14 -3.12 -3.06
N ASN A 40 -13.02 -2.14 -3.31
CA ASN A 40 -13.99 -1.69 -2.34
C ASN A 40 -15.25 -2.56 -2.44
N LEU A 41 -15.65 -3.23 -1.35
CA LEU A 41 -16.75 -4.21 -1.39
C LEU A 41 -18.15 -3.57 -1.43
N TYR A 42 -18.30 -2.32 -0.98
CA TYR A 42 -19.61 -1.68 -0.79
C TYR A 42 -19.61 -0.23 -1.23
N ASP A 43 -20.73 0.24 -1.76
CA ASP A 43 -20.93 1.65 -2.03
C ASP A 43 -20.90 2.46 -0.71
N LEU A 44 -20.36 3.68 -0.80
CA LEU A 44 -20.21 4.61 0.31
C LEU A 44 -21.24 5.72 0.20
N GLY A 45 -21.74 6.17 1.35
CA GLY A 45 -22.65 7.32 1.40
C GLY A 45 -21.98 8.64 0.99
N ASN A 46 -20.65 8.73 1.08
CA ASN A 46 -19.84 9.88 0.69
C ASN A 46 -18.54 9.42 0.03
N GLU A 47 -17.90 10.30 -0.72
CA GLU A 47 -16.55 10.06 -1.27
C GLU A 47 -15.51 9.95 -0.17
N ALA A 48 -14.56 9.03 -0.35
CA ALA A 48 -13.41 8.86 0.54
C ALA A 48 -12.10 8.86 -0.24
N VAL A 49 -11.06 9.43 0.34
CA VAL A 49 -9.72 9.49 -0.26
C VAL A 49 -8.88 8.38 0.35
N ILE A 50 -8.40 7.49 -0.50
CA ILE A 50 -7.40 6.46 -0.14
C ILE A 50 -6.07 6.87 -0.72
N SER A 51 -5.03 6.82 0.11
CA SER A 51 -3.68 7.23 -0.28
C SER A 51 -2.65 6.16 0.02
N ALA A 52 -1.64 6.08 -0.85
CA ALA A 52 -0.43 5.29 -0.64
C ALA A 52 0.70 6.19 -0.11
N TYR A 53 1.44 5.71 0.87
CA TYR A 53 2.54 6.41 1.51
C TYR A 53 3.79 5.53 1.54
N ALA A 54 4.95 6.09 1.21
CA ALA A 54 6.21 5.35 1.27
C ALA A 54 6.60 5.06 2.72
N VAL A 55 6.88 3.80 3.04
CA VAL A 55 7.38 3.41 4.37
C VAL A 55 8.89 3.58 4.39
N THR A 56 9.42 4.22 5.42
CA THR A 56 10.80 4.75 5.46
C THR A 56 11.72 3.98 6.41
N CYS A 57 11.20 2.99 7.14
CA CYS A 57 11.99 2.10 7.97
C CYS A 57 11.61 0.64 7.75
N ASP A 58 12.53 -0.25 8.12
CA ASP A 58 12.23 -1.68 8.13
C ASP A 58 11.15 -1.99 9.18
N TRP A 59 10.38 -3.03 8.90
CA TRP A 59 9.28 -3.47 9.73
C TRP A 59 9.04 -4.97 9.63
N CYS A 60 8.22 -5.49 10.52
CA CYS A 60 7.78 -6.87 10.48
C CYS A 60 6.33 -6.92 10.94
N SER A 61 5.49 -7.64 10.20
CA SER A 61 4.07 -7.81 10.52
C SER A 61 3.85 -8.30 11.97
N ILE A 62 4.75 -9.14 12.48
CA ILE A 62 4.69 -9.69 13.85
C ILE A 62 4.88 -8.61 14.93
N ASN A 63 5.73 -7.61 14.67
CA ASN A 63 6.10 -6.59 15.67
C ASN A 63 5.41 -5.24 15.44
N THR A 64 4.64 -5.13 14.35
CA THR A 64 3.90 -3.92 14.00
C THR A 64 2.65 -3.86 14.88
N MET A 65 2.56 -2.82 15.70
CA MET A 65 1.43 -2.55 16.59
C MET A 65 1.01 -1.09 16.45
N TRP A 66 -0.15 -0.69 17.00
CA TRP A 66 -0.64 0.68 16.88
C TRP A 66 0.31 1.75 17.45
N PHE A 67 0.90 1.47 18.61
CA PHE A 67 1.89 2.35 19.25
C PHE A 67 3.30 2.18 18.69
N ASN A 68 3.54 1.14 17.88
CA ASN A 68 4.84 0.82 17.28
C ASN A 68 4.68 0.68 15.75
N ARG A 69 4.25 1.77 15.12
CA ARG A 69 4.02 1.84 13.67
C ARG A 69 5.34 2.14 12.95
N PRO A 70 5.60 1.49 11.81
CA PRO A 70 6.66 1.89 10.90
C PRO A 70 6.51 3.37 10.53
N THR A 71 7.65 4.06 10.43
CA THR A 71 7.67 5.43 9.92
C THR A 71 7.37 5.44 8.42
N PHE A 72 6.70 6.48 7.95
CA PHE A 72 6.34 6.68 6.56
C PHE A 72 6.35 8.17 6.22
N ASP A 73 6.47 8.50 4.95
CA ASP A 73 6.42 9.88 4.48
C ASP A 73 5.04 10.49 4.73
N GLU A 74 4.97 11.72 5.22
CA GLU A 74 3.68 12.42 5.44
C GLU A 74 2.97 12.79 4.14
N LYS A 75 3.72 12.87 3.04
CA LYS A 75 3.17 13.16 1.71
C LYS A 75 2.80 11.85 1.02
N PRO A 76 1.57 11.72 0.49
CA PRO A 76 1.19 10.53 -0.26
C PRO A 76 1.97 10.47 -1.57
N VAL A 77 2.33 9.25 -1.96
CA VAL A 77 2.88 8.91 -3.27
C VAL A 77 1.81 9.10 -4.34
N THR A 78 0.59 8.69 -4.02
CA THR A 78 -0.59 8.79 -4.87
C THR A 78 -1.83 8.68 -4.01
N SER A 79 -2.96 9.15 -4.54
CA SER A 79 -4.27 9.05 -3.92
C SER A 79 -5.32 8.67 -4.97
N THR A 80 -6.42 8.10 -4.52
CA THR A 80 -7.60 7.83 -5.35
C THR A 80 -8.86 8.11 -4.55
N ILE A 81 -9.90 8.61 -5.23
CA ILE A 81 -11.21 8.87 -4.63
C ILE A 81 -12.07 7.63 -4.86
N ILE A 82 -12.70 7.15 -3.80
CA ILE A 82 -13.56 5.98 -3.81
C ILE A 82 -14.97 6.35 -3.35
N LYS A 83 -15.96 5.73 -3.98
CA LYS A 83 -17.38 5.92 -3.65
C LYS A 83 -18.20 4.67 -3.92
N GLU A 84 -18.06 4.10 -5.09
CA GLU A 84 -18.81 2.91 -5.50
C GLU A 84 -18.02 1.64 -5.16
N SER A 85 -18.71 0.51 -5.08
CA SER A 85 -18.10 -0.81 -5.05
C SER A 85 -17.37 -1.08 -6.36
N GLY A 86 -16.19 -1.68 -6.29
CA GLY A 86 -15.39 -1.93 -7.49
C GLY A 86 -13.89 -1.92 -7.26
N VAL A 87 -13.16 -2.04 -8.37
CA VAL A 87 -11.70 -2.02 -8.41
C VAL A 87 -11.19 -0.58 -8.45
N TYR A 88 -10.23 -0.27 -7.59
CA TYR A 88 -9.51 0.99 -7.57
C TYR A 88 -8.01 0.75 -7.69
N GLN A 89 -7.31 1.78 -8.16
CA GLN A 89 -5.88 1.72 -8.44
C GLN A 89 -5.15 2.85 -7.73
N LEU A 90 -3.95 2.54 -7.22
CA LEU A 90 -2.97 3.50 -6.75
C LEU A 90 -1.74 3.38 -7.65
N ASP A 91 -1.38 4.46 -8.35
CA ASP A 91 -0.15 4.51 -9.15
C ASP A 91 1.08 4.67 -8.25
N ILE A 92 1.82 3.59 -8.09
CA ILE A 92 3.05 3.57 -7.30
C ILE A 92 4.30 3.52 -8.18
N THR A 93 4.18 3.83 -9.48
CA THR A 93 5.28 3.76 -10.45
C THR A 93 6.54 4.50 -9.98
N PRO A 94 6.47 5.76 -9.51
CA PRO A 94 7.66 6.48 -9.09
C PRO A 94 8.32 5.83 -7.87
N LEU A 95 7.52 5.39 -6.90
CA LEU A 95 8.02 4.73 -5.70
C LEU A 95 8.65 3.38 -6.04
N LEU A 96 8.00 2.55 -6.85
CA LEU A 96 8.52 1.23 -7.22
C LEU A 96 9.86 1.35 -7.96
N LYS A 97 9.96 2.23 -8.96
CA LYS A 97 11.23 2.49 -9.63
C LYS A 97 12.31 2.87 -8.62
N LYS A 98 11.99 3.79 -7.70
CA LYS A 98 12.95 4.23 -6.70
C LYS A 98 13.41 3.11 -5.77
N MET A 99 12.50 2.23 -5.35
CA MET A 99 12.81 1.08 -4.51
C MET A 99 13.70 0.06 -5.24
N LEU A 100 13.46 -0.18 -6.53
CA LEU A 100 14.24 -1.11 -7.34
C LEU A 100 15.64 -0.56 -7.65
N GLU A 101 15.79 0.74 -7.93
CA GLU A 101 17.09 1.42 -8.07
C GLU A 101 17.97 1.25 -6.83
N ASN A 102 17.34 1.12 -5.66
CA ASN A 102 18.00 1.03 -4.37
C ASN A 102 18.34 -0.42 -3.93
N ILE A 103 18.06 -1.43 -4.77
CA ILE A 103 18.42 -2.83 -4.45
C ILE A 103 19.92 -2.93 -4.12
N GLY A 104 20.25 -3.63 -3.03
CA GLY A 104 21.63 -3.76 -2.54
C GLY A 104 22.14 -2.57 -1.71
N ASN A 105 21.47 -1.43 -1.71
CA ASN A 105 21.83 -0.28 -0.88
C ASN A 105 21.17 -0.35 0.51
N LYS A 106 21.93 -0.77 1.52
CA LYS A 106 21.45 -0.94 2.90
C LYS A 106 21.09 0.37 3.62
N SER A 107 21.53 1.53 3.12
CA SER A 107 21.20 2.84 3.71
C SER A 107 20.08 3.57 2.97
N ALA A 108 19.50 2.97 1.93
CA ALA A 108 18.40 3.57 1.20
C ALA A 108 17.13 3.67 2.07
N ILE A 109 16.53 4.86 2.09
CA ILE A 109 15.27 5.12 2.80
C ILE A 109 14.11 4.34 2.16
N TYR A 110 14.05 4.36 0.82
CA TYR A 110 13.04 3.64 0.05
C TYR A 110 13.62 2.30 -0.40
N SER A 111 13.07 1.21 0.12
CA SER A 111 13.47 -0.15 -0.23
C SER A 111 12.26 -1.03 -0.44
N ILE A 112 12.41 -2.10 -1.23
CA ILE A 112 11.36 -3.12 -1.43
C ILE A 112 10.95 -3.73 -0.09
N ASN A 113 11.88 -3.88 0.85
CA ASN A 113 11.59 -4.39 2.19
C ASN A 113 10.70 -3.43 2.97
N ASN A 114 10.84 -2.12 2.81
CA ASN A 114 9.95 -1.16 3.48
C ASN A 114 8.59 -1.07 2.76
N SER A 115 8.60 -1.06 1.42
CA SER A 115 7.41 -0.95 0.57
C SER A 115 6.54 0.27 0.94
N PHE A 116 5.22 0.11 1.15
CA PHE A 116 4.30 1.23 1.32
C PHE A 116 3.10 0.91 2.23
N LEU A 117 2.47 1.96 2.71
CA LEU A 117 1.27 1.96 3.53
C LEU A 117 0.09 2.48 2.71
N ILE A 118 -1.09 1.87 2.89
CA ILE A 118 -2.36 2.38 2.39
C ILE A 118 -3.25 2.73 3.59
N LYS A 119 -3.82 3.93 3.57
CA LYS A 119 -4.81 4.36 4.56
C LYS A 119 -5.87 5.27 3.95
N CYS A 120 -6.98 5.42 4.67
CA CYS A 120 -8.01 6.41 4.39
C CYS A 120 -7.61 7.76 4.99
N ASP A 121 -7.68 8.81 4.19
CA ASP A 121 -7.47 10.19 4.64
C ASP A 121 -8.77 10.90 4.98
N THR A 122 -9.91 10.36 4.52
CA THR A 122 -11.22 10.89 4.87
C THR A 122 -11.66 10.38 6.24
N ALA A 123 -11.87 11.30 7.18
CA ALA A 123 -12.38 10.98 8.51
C ALA A 123 -13.81 10.41 8.45
N ASN A 124 -14.19 9.62 9.47
CA ASN A 124 -15.55 9.11 9.68
C ASN A 124 -16.15 8.32 8.50
N THR A 125 -15.30 7.66 7.70
CA THR A 125 -15.73 6.74 6.63
C THR A 125 -15.53 5.29 7.07
N ASN A 126 -16.50 4.42 6.81
CA ASN A 126 -16.38 2.98 7.02
C ASN A 126 -16.24 2.28 5.66
N MET A 127 -15.16 1.54 5.47
CA MET A 127 -14.87 0.83 4.22
C MET A 127 -14.41 -0.57 4.53
N ILE A 128 -14.72 -1.51 3.63
CA ILE A 128 -14.34 -2.91 3.77
C ILE A 128 -13.61 -3.31 2.50
N PHE A 129 -12.34 -3.68 2.68
CA PHE A 129 -11.48 -4.17 1.62
C PHE A 129 -11.22 -5.68 1.85
N PRO A 130 -11.19 -6.50 0.78
CA PRO A 130 -10.77 -7.89 0.90
C PRO A 130 -9.28 -7.96 1.27
N SER A 131 -8.92 -8.99 2.06
CA SER A 131 -7.52 -9.28 2.36
C SER A 131 -6.82 -9.94 1.17
N GLY A 132 -5.49 -10.07 1.27
CA GLY A 132 -4.68 -10.85 0.33
C GLY A 132 -5.12 -12.31 0.19
N ASP A 133 -5.75 -12.88 1.22
CA ASP A 133 -6.22 -14.27 1.25
C ASP A 133 -7.58 -14.48 0.56
N ASN A 134 -8.19 -13.42 0.02
CA ASN A 134 -9.47 -13.53 -0.67
C ASN A 134 -9.29 -14.08 -2.10
N GLY A 135 -9.57 -15.35 -2.32
CA GLY A 135 -9.32 -16.01 -3.61
C GLY A 135 -10.05 -15.45 -4.86
N LEU A 136 -10.96 -14.48 -4.72
CA LEU A 136 -11.67 -13.85 -5.85
C LEU A 136 -11.27 -12.39 -6.07
N LEU A 137 -11.02 -11.65 -5.00
CA LEU A 137 -10.83 -10.20 -5.01
C LEU A 137 -9.54 -9.78 -4.29
N SER A 138 -8.54 -10.67 -4.22
CA SER A 138 -7.23 -10.34 -3.65
C SER A 138 -6.67 -9.07 -4.28
N PRO A 139 -6.19 -8.10 -3.48
CA PRO A 139 -5.42 -7.00 -4.03
C PRO A 139 -4.12 -7.51 -4.64
N TYR A 140 -3.63 -6.83 -5.67
CA TYR A 140 -2.43 -7.25 -6.39
C TYR A 140 -1.66 -6.07 -6.97
N LEU A 141 -0.36 -6.28 -7.17
CA LEU A 141 0.50 -5.36 -7.90
C LEU A 141 0.52 -5.74 -9.38
N GLU A 142 0.13 -4.80 -10.24
CA GLU A 142 0.31 -4.88 -11.68
C GLU A 142 1.58 -4.10 -12.07
N ILE A 143 2.54 -4.75 -12.71
CA ILE A 143 3.73 -4.10 -13.28
C ILE A 143 3.70 -4.33 -14.80
N VAL A 144 3.70 -3.23 -15.56
CA VAL A 144 3.82 -3.25 -17.01
C VAL A 144 5.26 -2.89 -17.38
N ILE A 145 5.90 -3.73 -18.18
CA ILE A 145 7.31 -3.63 -18.58
C ILE A 145 7.38 -3.52 -20.11
N LYS A 146 8.33 -2.73 -20.62
CA LYS A 146 8.62 -2.58 -22.07
C LYS A 146 9.68 -3.55 -22.56
#